data_AF-A0A846R0B7-F1
#
_entry.id   AF-A0A846R0B7-F1
#
_cell.length_a   1.000
_cell.length_b   1.000
_cell.length_c   1.000
_cell.angle_alpha   90.00
_cell.angle_beta   90.00
_cell.angle_gamma   90.00
#
_symmetry.space_group_name_H-M   'P 1'
#
loop_
_entity.id
_entity.type
_entity.pdbx_description
1 polymer ?
#
loop_
_entity_poly.entity_id
_entity_poly.type
_entity_poly.pdbx_seq_one_letter_code
_entity_poly.pdbx_strand_id
1 'polypeptide(L)'
;MAELLDYFGCLKGHDLSSFSREKVEKLLLAKGILEPKHVVRLSQIEKQVFPPSSVPILKPGNNFANNFYVFLLQHYENGVLDPFYAFFYQFNDEIYGMDMQQQKTVALEHFKTISGEILTKAISFIWTEKNPLGIDTVSNMGKLQMLHGQQLALKSNLADSTLKYPYLQGDDSYFNQELLFENDLIKQIIHFETHLKILLALNEKYHFEVDTCFSTNLEEKDNPIRDVVEAAPKDVAPTNPFKLPKKSTKITDKEAMDYLLKTIFDKKKK
;
A
#
# COMPACT_ATOMS: atom_id res chain seq x y z
N MET A 1 -2.25 -14.67 11.08
CA MET A 1 -2.54 -14.70 9.64
C MET A 1 -4.04 -14.88 9.49
N ALA A 2 -4.80 -13.80 9.30
CA ALA A 2 -6.23 -13.90 8.99
C ALA A 2 -6.37 -14.38 7.54
N GLU A 3 -7.24 -15.35 7.27
CA GLU A 3 -7.59 -15.73 5.89
C GLU A 3 -8.04 -14.46 5.14
N LEU A 4 -7.38 -14.17 4.02
CA LEU A 4 -7.83 -13.12 3.10
C LEU A 4 -9.18 -13.56 2.55
N LEU A 5 -10.25 -13.01 3.11
CA LEU A 5 -11.60 -13.16 2.56
C LEU A 5 -11.60 -12.66 1.11
N ASP A 6 -11.93 -13.56 0.19
CA ASP A 6 -12.17 -13.20 -1.21
C ASP A 6 -13.61 -12.67 -1.34
N TYR A 7 -13.72 -11.40 -1.73
CA TYR A 7 -15.00 -10.71 -1.90
C TYR A 7 -15.49 -10.75 -3.36
N PHE A 8 -14.67 -11.19 -4.32
CA PHE A 8 -15.08 -11.26 -5.72
C PHE A 8 -16.21 -12.29 -5.88
N GLY A 9 -17.33 -11.88 -6.48
CA GLY A 9 -18.47 -12.78 -6.67
C GLY A 9 -19.16 -13.26 -5.39
N CYS A 10 -18.88 -12.69 -4.22
CA CYS A 10 -19.52 -13.09 -2.96
C CYS A 10 -21.04 -12.82 -2.90
N LEU A 11 -21.54 -12.01 -3.85
CA LEU A 11 -22.95 -11.72 -4.10
C LEU A 11 -23.44 -12.26 -5.45
N LYS A 12 -22.72 -13.20 -6.07
CA LYS A 12 -23.16 -13.82 -7.32
C LYS A 12 -24.56 -14.40 -7.19
N GLY A 13 -25.43 -14.06 -8.16
CA GLY A 13 -26.85 -14.46 -8.15
C GLY A 13 -27.77 -13.57 -7.31
N HIS A 14 -27.25 -12.57 -6.58
CA HIS A 14 -28.08 -11.53 -6.00
C HIS A 14 -28.41 -10.46 -7.06
N ASP A 15 -29.70 -10.25 -7.31
CA ASP A 15 -30.17 -9.13 -8.11
C ASP A 15 -30.19 -7.85 -7.26
N LEU A 16 -29.03 -7.20 -7.18
CA LEU A 16 -28.85 -5.94 -6.46
C LEU A 16 -29.70 -4.80 -7.06
N SER A 17 -30.11 -4.90 -8.32
CA SER A 17 -30.92 -3.88 -8.99
C SER A 17 -32.37 -3.88 -8.51
N SER A 18 -32.87 -5.04 -8.07
CA SER A 18 -34.22 -5.19 -7.50
C SER A 18 -34.34 -4.73 -6.05
N PHE A 19 -33.22 -4.52 -5.35
CA PHE A 19 -33.21 -4.22 -3.93
C PHE A 19 -33.32 -2.71 -3.66
N SER A 20 -34.06 -2.35 -2.60
CA SER A 20 -33.98 -0.99 -2.08
C SER A 20 -32.59 -0.74 -1.47
N ARG A 21 -32.17 0.53 -1.44
CA ARG A 21 -30.88 0.94 -0.86
C ARG A 21 -30.65 0.38 0.54
N GLU A 22 -31.65 0.44 1.41
CA GLU A 22 -31.55 -0.11 2.78
C GLU A 22 -31.34 -1.63 2.82
N LYS A 23 -31.94 -2.37 1.88
CA LYS A 23 -31.75 -3.83 1.78
C LYS A 23 -30.33 -4.15 1.32
N VAL A 24 -29.80 -3.38 0.35
CA VAL A 24 -28.41 -3.51 -0.09
C VAL A 24 -27.46 -3.21 1.08
N GLU A 25 -27.65 -2.11 1.80
CA GLU A 25 -26.80 -1.75 2.95
C GLU A 25 -26.82 -2.82 4.04
N LYS A 26 -27.99 -3.37 4.39
CA LYS A 26 -28.11 -4.48 5.33
C LYS A 26 -27.40 -5.75 4.85
N LEU A 27 -27.51 -6.08 3.57
CA LEU A 27 -26.82 -7.23 2.98
C LEU A 27 -25.30 -7.05 3.04
N LEU A 28 -24.80 -5.87 2.65
CA LEU A 28 -23.36 -5.57 2.66
C LEU A 28 -22.80 -5.55 4.08
N LEU A 29 -23.55 -5.05 5.06
CA LEU A 29 -23.20 -5.12 6.48
C LEU A 29 -23.14 -6.58 6.98
N ALA A 30 -24.13 -7.40 6.63
CA ALA A 30 -24.17 -8.81 7.01
C ALA A 30 -23.02 -9.63 6.39
N LYS A 31 -22.47 -9.19 5.26
CA LYS A 31 -21.32 -9.79 4.58
C LYS A 31 -19.96 -9.24 5.03
N GLY A 32 -19.94 -8.32 6.00
CA GLY A 32 -18.70 -7.69 6.48
C GLY A 32 -18.00 -6.82 5.42
N ILE A 33 -18.77 -6.32 4.45
CA ILE A 33 -18.28 -5.39 3.41
C ILE A 33 -18.36 -3.95 3.92
N LEU A 34 -19.45 -3.62 4.63
CA LEU A 34 -19.63 -2.34 5.30
C LEU A 34 -19.38 -2.48 6.80
N GLU A 35 -18.82 -1.43 7.39
CA GLU A 35 -18.53 -1.29 8.81
C GLU A 35 -18.96 0.12 9.28
N PRO A 36 -19.43 0.27 10.53
CA PRO A 36 -19.71 1.59 11.09
C PRO A 36 -18.39 2.33 11.36
N LYS A 37 -18.21 3.50 10.73
CA LYS A 37 -17.04 4.36 10.93
C LYS A 37 -17.47 5.77 11.34
N HIS A 38 -16.77 6.34 12.32
CA HIS A 38 -16.90 7.76 12.63
C HIS A 38 -16.11 8.58 11.62
N VAL A 39 -16.76 9.58 11.02
CA VAL A 39 -16.11 10.51 10.09
C VAL A 39 -16.01 11.87 10.74
N VAL A 40 -14.81 12.42 10.71
CA VAL A 40 -14.52 13.75 11.24
C VAL A 40 -14.16 14.67 10.08
N ARG A 41 -14.74 15.87 10.05
CA ARG A 41 -14.40 16.91 9.07
C ARG A 41 -13.23 17.72 9.61
N LEU A 42 -12.14 17.78 8.85
CA LEU A 42 -10.93 18.53 9.21
C LEU A 42 -11.08 20.05 9.07
N SER A 43 -12.26 20.56 8.69
CA SER A 43 -12.53 21.98 8.49
C SER A 43 -12.70 22.79 9.78
N GLN A 44 -12.60 22.17 10.95
CA GLN A 44 -12.77 22.85 12.24
C GLN A 44 -11.52 22.65 13.10
N ILE A 45 -10.82 23.75 13.37
CA ILE A 45 -9.66 23.89 14.26
C ILE A 45 -10.08 23.76 15.75
N GLU A 46 -11.34 23.40 16.03
CA GLU A 46 -11.80 23.15 17.38
C GLU A 46 -11.28 21.80 17.87
N LYS A 47 -10.95 21.74 19.17
CA LYS A 47 -10.48 20.53 19.85
C LYS A 47 -11.46 19.39 19.59
N GLN A 48 -11.06 18.43 18.76
CA GLN A 48 -11.86 17.24 18.51
C GLN A 48 -11.87 16.39 19.78
N VAL A 49 -13.06 16.09 20.28
CA VAL A 49 -13.25 15.16 21.40
C VAL A 49 -13.26 13.74 20.85
N PHE A 50 -12.46 12.85 21.44
CA PHE A 50 -12.47 11.42 21.12
C PHE A 50 -13.20 10.65 22.25
N PRO A 51 -14.19 9.79 21.93
CA PRO A 51 -14.73 9.51 20.61
C PRO A 51 -15.61 10.66 20.08
N PRO A 52 -15.67 10.88 18.75
CA PRO A 52 -16.52 11.90 18.17
C PRO A 52 -17.99 11.60 18.46
N SER A 53 -18.74 12.63 18.86
CA SER A 53 -20.18 12.54 19.17
C SER A 53 -21.08 12.37 17.93
N SER A 54 -20.50 12.25 16.74
CA SER A 54 -21.24 12.00 15.50
C SER A 54 -21.71 10.54 15.40
N VAL A 55 -22.92 10.35 14.87
CA VAL A 55 -23.45 9.02 14.56
C VAL A 55 -22.53 8.34 13.53
N PRO A 56 -22.08 7.10 13.76
CA PRO A 56 -21.24 6.39 12.82
C PRO A 56 -21.98 6.17 11.50
N ILE A 57 -21.28 6.37 10.39
CA ILE A 57 -21.81 6.11 9.05
C ILE A 57 -21.26 4.79 8.53
N LEU A 58 -22.07 4.07 7.74
CA LEU A 58 -21.62 2.83 7.11
C LEU A 58 -20.62 3.15 6.00
N LYS A 59 -19.44 2.54 6.08
CA LYS A 59 -18.36 2.70 5.11
C LYS A 59 -17.73 1.36 4.79
N PRO A 60 -17.15 1.19 3.59
CA PRO A 60 -16.43 -0.03 3.26
C PRO A 60 -15.31 -0.33 4.27
N GLY A 61 -15.21 -1.60 4.67
CA GLY A 61 -14.15 -2.11 5.52
C GLY A 61 -12.80 -2.13 4.80
N ASN A 62 -11.70 -2.08 5.56
CA ASN A 62 -10.36 -2.04 4.98
C ASN A 62 -10.00 -3.34 4.23
N ASN A 63 -10.48 -4.48 4.73
CA ASN A 63 -10.25 -5.77 4.08
C ASN A 63 -10.88 -5.83 2.69
N PHE A 64 -12.15 -5.42 2.58
CA PHE A 64 -12.85 -5.31 1.30
C PHE A 64 -12.14 -4.33 0.36
N ALA A 65 -11.79 -3.12 0.85
CA ALA A 65 -11.11 -2.11 0.04
C ALA A 65 -9.77 -2.62 -0.51
N ASN A 66 -8.97 -3.30 0.32
CA ASN A 66 -7.71 -3.89 -0.10
C ASN A 66 -7.91 -5.02 -1.12
N ASN A 67 -8.85 -5.94 -0.87
CA ASN A 67 -9.10 -7.07 -1.75
C ASN A 67 -9.61 -6.60 -3.13
N PHE A 68 -10.53 -5.63 -3.17
CA PHE A 68 -11.02 -5.05 -4.42
C PHE A 68 -9.91 -4.30 -5.18
N TYR A 69 -9.05 -3.58 -4.47
CA TYR A 69 -7.91 -2.90 -5.08
C TYR A 69 -6.91 -3.89 -5.68
N VAL A 70 -6.58 -4.97 -4.97
CA VAL A 70 -5.68 -6.03 -5.46
C VAL A 70 -6.25 -6.70 -6.71
N PHE A 71 -7.55 -7.02 -6.70
CA PHE A 71 -8.23 -7.54 -7.90
C PHE A 71 -8.05 -6.60 -9.09
N LEU A 72 -8.31 -5.30 -8.90
CA LEU A 72 -8.21 -4.33 -9.99
C LEU A 72 -6.79 -4.27 -10.57
N LEU A 73 -5.76 -4.30 -9.72
CA LEU A 73 -4.37 -4.28 -10.18
C LEU A 73 -3.94 -5.56 -10.88
N GLN A 74 -4.42 -6.72 -10.42
CA GLN A 74 -4.17 -7.99 -11.08
C GLN A 74 -4.86 -8.04 -12.45
N HIS A 75 -6.08 -7.54 -12.52
CA HIS A 75 -6.88 -7.54 -13.74
C HIS A 75 -6.29 -6.64 -14.84
N TYR A 76 -5.75 -5.49 -14.45
CA TYR A 76 -5.11 -4.53 -15.36
C TYR A 76 -3.58 -4.51 -15.22
N GLU A 77 -2.96 -5.65 -14.91
CA GLU A 77 -1.52 -5.73 -14.61
C GLU A 77 -0.66 -5.14 -15.73
N ASN A 78 -0.98 -5.42 -17.00
CA ASN A 78 -0.24 -4.88 -18.14
C ASN A 78 -0.31 -3.35 -18.23
N GLY A 79 -1.43 -2.75 -17.79
CA GLY A 79 -1.57 -1.30 -17.69
C GLY A 79 -0.59 -0.66 -16.71
N VAL A 80 -0.07 -1.44 -15.75
CA VAL A 80 0.98 -1.03 -14.81
C VAL A 80 2.37 -1.41 -15.32
N LEU A 81 2.54 -2.64 -15.82
CA LEU A 81 3.84 -3.18 -16.19
C LEU A 81 4.40 -2.57 -17.47
N ASP A 82 3.59 -2.37 -18.51
CA ASP A 82 4.11 -1.88 -19.80
C ASP A 82 4.72 -0.48 -19.67
N PRO A 83 4.07 0.51 -19.02
CA PRO A 83 4.69 1.82 -18.82
C PRO A 83 5.86 1.78 -17.83
N PHE A 84 5.83 0.90 -16.83
CA PHE A 84 6.96 0.68 -15.92
C PHE A 84 8.21 0.21 -16.67
N TYR A 85 8.08 -0.78 -17.55
CA TYR A 85 9.20 -1.25 -18.38
C TYR A 85 9.64 -0.21 -19.40
N ALA A 86 8.71 0.52 -20.02
CA ALA A 86 9.04 1.60 -20.94
C ALA A 86 9.86 2.71 -20.26
N PHE A 87 9.50 3.08 -19.03
CA PHE A 87 10.29 4.03 -18.24
C PHE A 87 11.72 3.52 -18.02
N PHE A 88 11.89 2.29 -17.53
CA PHE A 88 13.22 1.77 -17.22
C PHE A 88 14.07 1.51 -18.47
N TYR A 89 13.45 1.20 -19.60
CA TYR A 89 14.15 1.15 -20.89
C TYR A 89 14.79 2.51 -21.20
N GLN A 90 13.99 3.58 -21.17
CA GLN A 90 14.47 4.94 -21.46
C GLN A 90 15.48 5.44 -20.42
N PHE A 91 15.19 5.22 -19.14
CA PHE A 91 16.07 5.62 -18.05
C PHE A 91 17.43 4.92 -18.12
N ASN A 92 17.47 3.63 -18.46
CA ASN A 92 18.72 2.89 -18.60
C ASN A 92 19.58 3.38 -19.78
N ASP A 93 18.94 3.75 -20.89
CA ASP A 93 19.61 4.37 -22.03
C ASP A 93 20.17 5.74 -21.66
N GLU A 94 19.40 6.54 -20.91
CA GLU A 94 19.81 7.87 -20.43
C GLU A 94 21.05 7.80 -19.53
N ILE A 95 21.10 6.84 -18.60
CA ILE A 95 22.20 6.73 -17.64
C ILE A 95 23.41 5.93 -18.16
N TYR A 96 23.37 5.45 -19.40
CA TYR A 96 24.41 4.60 -19.94
C TYR A 96 25.78 5.32 -19.97
N GLY A 97 26.80 4.67 -19.41
CA GLY A 97 28.15 5.22 -19.32
C GLY A 97 28.36 6.26 -18.21
N MET A 98 27.34 6.61 -17.43
CA MET A 98 27.45 7.50 -16.28
C MET A 98 28.02 6.79 -15.04
N ASP A 99 28.76 7.52 -14.21
CA ASP A 99 29.16 7.03 -12.90
C ASP A 99 27.98 7.03 -11.90
N MET A 100 28.14 6.34 -10.77
CA MET A 100 27.06 6.16 -9.79
C MET A 100 26.52 7.49 -9.22
N GLN A 101 27.35 8.53 -9.11
CA GLN A 101 26.93 9.82 -8.57
C GLN A 101 26.10 10.60 -9.59
N GLN A 102 26.49 10.56 -10.85
CA GLN A 102 25.72 11.10 -11.97
C GLN A 102 24.37 10.39 -12.10
N GLN A 103 24.38 9.04 -12.08
CA GLN A 103 23.15 8.24 -12.10
C GLN A 103 22.20 8.62 -10.96
N LYS A 104 22.73 8.81 -9.74
CA LYS A 104 21.93 9.21 -8.58
C LYS A 104 21.29 10.59 -8.76
N THR A 105 21.99 11.52 -9.41
CA THR A 105 21.46 12.85 -9.73
C THR A 105 20.30 12.76 -10.71
N VAL A 106 20.46 12.05 -11.83
CA VAL A 106 19.41 11.85 -12.84
C VAL A 106 18.20 11.12 -12.24
N ALA A 107 18.44 10.05 -11.46
CA ALA A 107 17.39 9.34 -10.75
C ALA A 107 16.62 10.23 -9.77
N LEU A 108 17.30 11.16 -9.08
CA LEU A 108 16.66 12.11 -8.16
C LEU A 108 15.76 13.11 -8.89
N GLU A 109 16.14 13.53 -10.11
CA GLU A 109 15.33 14.41 -10.95
C GLU A 109 14.04 13.70 -11.40
N HIS A 110 14.14 12.46 -11.90
CA HIS A 110 12.98 11.64 -12.20
C HIS A 110 12.10 11.41 -10.97
N PHE A 111 12.70 11.09 -9.82
CA PHE A 111 11.98 10.87 -8.57
C PHE A 111 11.17 12.10 -8.15
N LYS A 112 11.76 13.31 -8.23
CA LYS A 112 11.08 14.57 -7.91
C LYS A 112 9.97 14.90 -8.91
N THR A 113 10.23 14.72 -10.20
CA THR A 113 9.27 15.00 -11.27
C THR A 113 8.04 14.12 -11.14
N ILE A 114 8.25 12.80 -11.07
CA ILE A 114 7.19 11.81 -10.95
C ILE A 114 6.39 12.00 -9.66
N SER A 115 7.07 12.17 -8.51
CA SER A 115 6.37 12.40 -7.24
C SER A 115 5.57 13.71 -7.25
N GLY A 116 6.05 14.75 -7.92
CA GLY A 116 5.33 16.00 -8.11
C GLY A 116 4.05 15.86 -8.95
N GLU A 117 4.08 15.01 -9.98
CA GLU A 117 2.94 14.73 -10.85
C GLU A 117 1.81 14.00 -10.10
N ILE A 118 2.14 12.96 -9.34
CA ILE A 118 1.12 12.14 -8.68
C ILE A 118 0.65 12.68 -7.32
N LEU A 119 1.38 13.62 -6.71
CA LEU A 119 1.03 14.26 -5.43
C LEU A 119 0.38 15.64 -5.58
N THR A 120 -0.22 15.96 -6.73
CA THR A 120 -0.77 17.30 -7.06
C THR A 120 -1.83 17.84 -6.11
N LYS A 121 -2.52 16.98 -5.35
CA LYS A 121 -3.58 17.36 -4.38
C LYS A 121 -3.26 16.94 -2.95
N ALA A 122 -2.03 16.52 -2.67
CA ALA A 122 -1.67 16.04 -1.35
C ALA A 122 -1.64 17.20 -0.34
N ILE A 123 -2.28 16.99 0.81
CA ILE A 123 -2.16 17.88 1.96
C ILE A 123 -0.71 17.75 2.46
N SER A 124 0.03 18.86 2.46
CA SER A 124 1.36 18.91 3.06
C SER A 124 1.24 18.90 4.57
N PHE A 125 1.62 17.79 5.19
CA PHE A 125 1.75 17.72 6.64
C PHE A 125 3.16 18.16 7.03
N ILE A 126 3.22 19.08 7.99
CA ILE A 126 4.46 19.46 8.67
C ILE A 126 4.47 18.82 10.06
N TRP A 127 5.61 18.27 10.43
CA TRP A 127 5.85 17.76 11.78
C TRP A 127 6.82 18.69 12.48
N THR A 128 6.60 18.88 13.77
CA THR A 128 7.51 19.62 14.64
C THR A 128 8.11 18.64 15.62
N GLU A 129 9.43 18.48 15.58
CA GLU A 129 10.19 17.65 16.50
C GLU A 129 11.20 18.51 17.24
N LYS A 130 11.39 18.25 18.55
CA LYS A 130 12.45 18.92 19.30
C LYS A 130 13.78 18.24 19.02
N ASN A 131 14.76 19.01 18.58
CA ASN A 131 16.13 18.53 18.48
C ASN A 131 16.75 18.31 19.89
N PRO A 132 17.95 17.71 19.99
CA PRO A 132 18.62 17.49 21.28
C PRO A 132 18.90 18.75 22.11
N LEU A 133 18.81 19.94 21.51
CA LEU A 133 18.95 21.24 22.17
C LEU A 133 17.60 21.82 22.62
N GLY A 134 16.49 21.09 22.44
CA GLY A 134 15.14 21.52 22.79
C GLY A 134 14.51 22.51 21.80
N ILE A 135 15.14 22.74 20.64
CA ILE A 135 14.66 23.65 19.60
C ILE A 135 13.75 22.88 18.64
N ASP A 136 12.59 23.47 18.35
CA ASP A 136 11.64 22.93 17.38
C ASP A 136 12.26 22.94 15.98
N THR A 137 12.32 21.76 15.39
CA THR A 137 12.67 21.55 13.98
C THR A 137 11.40 21.17 13.23
N VAL A 138 11.14 21.88 12.14
CA VAL A 138 9.97 21.64 11.29
C VAL A 138 10.43 20.87 10.06
N SER A 139 9.83 19.71 9.82
CA SER A 139 10.09 18.88 8.66
C SER A 139 8.80 18.63 7.88
N ASN A 140 8.92 18.56 6.56
CA ASN A 140 7.82 18.09 5.72
C ASN A 140 7.72 16.57 5.84
N MET A 141 6.49 16.05 5.78
CA MET A 141 6.26 14.63 5.57
C MET A 141 7.03 14.13 4.33
N GLY A 142 7.70 12.98 4.46
CA GLY A 142 8.43 12.35 3.36
C GLY A 142 7.51 11.98 2.20
N LYS A 143 8.04 11.98 0.97
CA LYS A 143 7.25 11.68 -0.23
C LYS A 143 6.68 10.27 -0.20
N LEU A 144 7.44 9.27 0.26
CA LEU A 144 6.93 7.89 0.38
C LEU A 144 5.73 7.80 1.33
N GLN A 145 5.75 8.52 2.45
CA GLN A 145 4.63 8.55 3.38
C GLN A 145 3.40 9.24 2.77
N MET A 146 3.60 10.34 2.02
CA MET A 146 2.52 11.01 1.28
C MET A 146 1.90 10.07 0.22
N LEU A 147 2.72 9.32 -0.49
CA LEU A 147 2.28 8.33 -1.49
C LEU A 147 1.48 7.21 -0.84
N HIS A 148 1.90 6.72 0.33
CA HIS A 148 1.13 5.72 1.06
C HIS A 148 -0.26 6.24 1.44
N GLY A 149 -0.34 7.50 1.94
CA GLY A 149 -1.62 8.17 2.20
C GLY A 149 -2.50 8.28 0.95
N GLN A 150 -1.92 8.64 -0.19
CA GLN A 150 -2.62 8.71 -1.47
C GLN A 150 -3.14 7.33 -1.92
N GLN A 151 -2.36 6.26 -1.76
CA GLN A 151 -2.78 4.89 -2.07
C GLN A 151 -3.98 4.46 -1.21
N LEU A 152 -3.94 4.77 0.09
CA LEU A 152 -5.07 4.50 1.00
C LEU A 152 -6.33 5.27 0.59
N ALA A 153 -6.18 6.54 0.17
CA ALA A 153 -7.29 7.33 -0.34
C ALA A 153 -7.89 6.71 -1.63
N LEU A 154 -7.05 6.26 -2.57
CA LEU A 154 -7.50 5.59 -3.80
C LEU A 154 -8.24 4.28 -3.49
N LYS A 155 -7.72 3.46 -2.57
CA LYS A 155 -8.39 2.24 -2.08
C LYS A 155 -9.78 2.55 -1.51
N SER A 156 -9.87 3.59 -0.67
CA SER A 156 -11.15 4.02 -0.10
C SER A 156 -12.13 4.51 -1.17
N ASN A 157 -11.66 5.32 -2.13
CA ASN A 157 -12.48 5.84 -3.22
C ASN A 157 -13.00 4.72 -4.11
N LEU A 158 -12.17 3.71 -4.42
CA LEU A 158 -12.55 2.53 -5.18
C LEU A 158 -13.65 1.75 -4.46
N ALA A 159 -13.48 1.50 -3.15
CA ALA A 159 -14.46 0.77 -2.35
C ALA A 159 -15.80 1.53 -2.21
N ASP A 160 -15.75 2.87 -2.16
CA ASP A 160 -16.94 3.72 -2.11
C ASP A 160 -17.63 3.85 -3.49
N SER A 161 -16.93 3.61 -4.60
CA SER A 161 -17.45 3.75 -5.96
C SER A 161 -18.56 2.75 -6.32
N THR A 162 -19.26 2.97 -7.43
CA THR A 162 -20.26 2.03 -7.97
C THR A 162 -19.64 0.76 -8.57
N LEU A 163 -18.34 0.76 -8.86
CA LEU A 163 -17.59 -0.39 -9.40
C LEU A 163 -17.59 -1.58 -8.43
N LYS A 164 -17.86 -1.35 -7.14
CA LYS A 164 -17.98 -2.45 -6.17
C LYS A 164 -19.07 -3.45 -6.53
N TYR A 165 -20.15 -3.03 -7.19
CA TYR A 165 -21.28 -3.92 -7.45
C TYR A 165 -20.95 -5.02 -8.47
N PRO A 166 -20.43 -4.72 -9.68
CA PRO A 166 -20.00 -5.77 -10.61
C PRO A 166 -18.89 -6.64 -10.00
N TYR A 167 -17.97 -6.07 -9.22
CA TYR A 167 -16.97 -6.83 -8.46
C TYR A 167 -17.59 -7.85 -7.50
N LEU A 168 -18.52 -7.40 -6.65
CA LEU A 168 -19.21 -8.26 -5.68
C LEU A 168 -20.11 -9.29 -6.38
N GLN A 169 -20.63 -8.99 -7.57
CA GLN A 169 -21.42 -9.92 -8.38
C GLN A 169 -20.55 -10.92 -9.17
N GLY A 170 -19.23 -10.68 -9.25
CA GLY A 170 -18.30 -11.54 -9.97
C GLY A 170 -18.39 -11.38 -11.48
N ASP A 171 -18.79 -10.19 -11.96
CA ASP A 171 -18.86 -9.88 -13.38
C ASP A 171 -17.48 -9.47 -13.89
N ASP A 172 -16.67 -10.46 -14.23
CA ASP A 172 -15.33 -10.27 -14.80
C ASP A 172 -15.37 -9.51 -16.14
N SER A 173 -16.42 -9.78 -16.94
CA SER A 173 -16.58 -9.16 -18.27
C SER A 173 -16.84 -7.66 -18.21
N TYR A 174 -17.37 -7.17 -17.09
CA TYR A 174 -17.51 -5.75 -16.82
C TYR A 174 -16.16 -5.03 -16.78
N PHE A 175 -15.11 -5.67 -16.25
CA PHE A 175 -13.77 -5.10 -16.12
C PHE A 175 -12.96 -5.26 -17.42
N ASN A 176 -13.53 -4.93 -18.56
CA ASN A 176 -12.83 -5.03 -19.84
C ASN A 176 -11.82 -3.89 -20.05
N GLN A 177 -11.02 -3.99 -21.12
CA GLN A 177 -10.04 -2.97 -21.48
C GLN A 177 -10.66 -1.59 -21.75
N GLU A 178 -11.88 -1.52 -22.30
CA GLU A 178 -12.55 -0.24 -22.56
C GLU A 178 -12.82 0.51 -21.25
N LEU A 179 -13.22 -0.21 -20.20
CA LEU A 179 -13.47 0.38 -18.88
C LEU A 179 -12.21 1.07 -18.31
N LEU A 180 -11.02 0.52 -18.54
CA LEU A 180 -9.76 1.17 -18.17
C LEU A 180 -9.59 2.53 -18.87
N PHE A 181 -9.99 2.65 -20.14
CA PHE A 181 -9.89 3.89 -20.92
C PHE A 181 -11.07 4.85 -20.73
N GLU A 182 -12.15 4.43 -20.09
CA GLU A 182 -13.33 5.27 -19.86
C GLU A 182 -13.47 5.72 -18.41
N ASN A 183 -13.05 4.90 -17.44
CA ASN A 183 -13.26 5.19 -16.03
C ASN A 183 -12.08 5.96 -15.42
N ASP A 184 -12.29 7.23 -15.07
CA ASP A 184 -11.24 8.10 -14.52
C ASP A 184 -10.62 7.59 -13.21
N LEU A 185 -11.39 6.90 -12.36
CA LEU A 185 -10.85 6.35 -11.11
C LEU A 185 -9.91 5.19 -11.39
N ILE A 186 -10.27 4.28 -12.32
CA ILE A 186 -9.39 3.18 -12.73
C ILE A 186 -8.13 3.74 -13.38
N LYS A 187 -8.25 4.70 -14.31
CA LYS A 187 -7.08 5.39 -14.90
C LYS A 187 -6.17 5.98 -13.84
N GLN A 188 -6.76 6.68 -12.87
CA GLN A 188 -6.01 7.32 -11.79
C GLN A 188 -5.27 6.28 -10.93
N ILE A 189 -5.91 5.15 -10.64
CA ILE A 189 -5.29 4.05 -9.88
C ILE A 189 -4.12 3.46 -10.65
N ILE A 190 -4.32 3.10 -11.92
CA ILE A 190 -3.26 2.50 -12.76
C ILE A 190 -2.12 3.48 -12.97
N HIS A 191 -2.40 4.74 -13.29
CA HIS A 191 -1.37 5.79 -13.41
C HIS A 191 -0.61 5.96 -12.10
N PHE A 192 -1.29 6.02 -10.95
CA PHE A 192 -0.65 6.13 -9.64
C PHE A 192 0.25 4.93 -9.33
N GLU A 193 -0.22 3.69 -9.52
CA GLU A 193 0.54 2.47 -9.19
C GLU A 193 1.76 2.28 -10.10
N THR A 194 1.64 2.61 -11.38
CA THR A 194 2.79 2.66 -12.30
C THR A 194 3.89 3.56 -11.75
N HIS A 195 3.55 4.81 -11.42
CA HIS A 195 4.51 5.79 -10.93
C HIS A 195 5.04 5.44 -9.54
N LEU A 196 4.18 4.93 -8.64
CA LEU A 196 4.61 4.44 -7.33
C LEU A 196 5.65 3.34 -7.49
N LYS A 197 5.42 2.36 -8.37
CA LYS A 197 6.36 1.26 -8.63
C LYS A 197 7.70 1.77 -9.16
N ILE A 198 7.69 2.76 -10.04
CA ILE A 198 8.91 3.43 -10.52
C ILE A 198 9.66 4.10 -9.36
N LEU A 199 8.96 4.91 -8.56
CA LEU A 199 9.56 5.63 -7.43
C LEU A 199 10.16 4.66 -6.40
N LEU A 200 9.47 3.56 -6.08
CA LEU A 200 9.98 2.55 -5.16
C LEU A 200 11.25 1.88 -5.71
N ALA A 201 11.27 1.50 -6.99
CA ALA A 201 12.45 0.91 -7.61
C ALA A 201 13.65 1.88 -7.66
N LEU A 202 13.41 3.16 -7.95
CA LEU A 202 14.46 4.20 -7.88
C LEU A 202 14.96 4.38 -6.43
N ASN A 203 14.05 4.43 -5.46
CA ASN A 203 14.42 4.60 -4.06
C ASN A 203 15.17 3.39 -3.49
N GLU A 204 14.80 2.17 -3.88
CA GLU A 204 15.51 0.94 -3.52
C GLU A 204 16.96 0.99 -4.01
N LYS A 205 17.20 1.46 -5.24
CA LYS A 205 18.54 1.53 -5.82
C LYS A 205 19.40 2.67 -5.28
N TYR A 206 18.83 3.85 -5.03
CA TYR A 206 19.59 5.08 -4.75
C TYR A 206 19.42 5.64 -3.32
N HIS A 207 18.47 5.08 -2.55
CA HIS A 207 18.18 5.43 -1.15
C HIS A 207 17.95 6.93 -0.94
N PHE A 208 16.91 7.49 -1.57
CA PHE A 208 16.55 8.90 -1.43
C PHE A 208 15.83 9.17 -0.11
N GLU A 209 14.90 8.29 0.27
CA GLU A 209 14.11 8.35 1.49
C GLU A 209 14.12 6.98 2.21
N VAL A 210 13.90 7.00 3.52
CA VAL A 210 13.69 5.78 4.31
C VAL A 210 12.26 5.27 4.06
N ASP A 211 12.13 4.05 3.58
CA ASP A 211 10.83 3.43 3.35
C ASP A 211 10.28 2.78 4.62
N THR A 212 9.36 3.49 5.28
CA THR A 212 8.62 3.02 6.46
C THR A 212 7.24 2.47 6.13
N CYS A 213 6.78 2.56 4.88
CA CYS A 213 5.37 2.35 4.52
C CYS A 213 5.13 1.19 3.55
N PHE A 214 6.09 0.88 2.66
CA PHE A 214 5.94 -0.14 1.60
C PHE A 214 6.84 -1.35 1.79
N SER A 215 7.93 -1.22 2.56
CA SER A 215 8.80 -2.32 2.98
C SER A 215 8.01 -3.43 3.68
N THR A 216 7.96 -4.64 3.10
CA THR A 216 7.38 -5.84 3.71
C THR A 216 8.20 -6.43 4.87
N ASN A 217 9.31 -5.80 5.25
CA ASN A 217 10.15 -6.19 6.38
C ASN A 217 9.83 -5.38 7.65
N LEU A 218 8.55 -5.17 7.95
CA LEU A 218 8.13 -4.80 9.30
C LEU A 218 8.07 -6.08 10.14
N GLU A 219 9.25 -6.57 10.55
CA GLU A 219 9.31 -7.14 11.89
C GLU A 219 8.82 -6.05 12.84
N GLU A 220 7.73 -6.36 13.54
CA GLU A 220 7.19 -5.69 14.73
C GLU A 220 8.09 -4.56 15.25
N LYS A 221 7.83 -3.34 14.79
CA LYS A 221 8.20 -2.15 15.54
C LYS A 221 6.93 -1.43 15.93
N ASP A 222 6.67 -1.55 17.23
CA ASP A 222 5.64 -0.85 17.95
C ASP A 222 5.49 0.61 17.50
N ASN A 223 4.23 1.02 17.39
CA ASN A 223 3.78 2.39 17.24
C ASN A 223 4.61 3.37 18.10
N PRO A 224 5.24 4.41 17.54
CA PRO A 224 5.86 5.47 18.33
C PRO A 224 4.84 6.51 18.86
N ILE A 225 3.53 6.22 18.87
CA ILE A 225 2.47 7.19 19.23
C ILE A 225 1.84 6.86 20.60
N ARG A 226 2.59 6.31 21.55
CA ARG A 226 2.07 6.10 22.93
C ARG A 226 2.89 6.70 24.07
N ASP A 227 4.09 7.24 23.83
CA ASP A 227 4.95 7.72 24.91
C ASP A 227 4.82 9.22 25.23
N VAL A 228 3.59 9.74 25.30
CA VAL A 228 3.33 11.05 25.92
C VAL A 228 2.06 11.03 26.76
N VAL A 229 1.82 10.00 27.59
CA VAL A 229 1.01 10.18 28.81
C VAL A 229 1.49 9.20 29.89
N GLU A 230 1.72 9.75 31.08
CA GLU A 230 1.86 9.10 32.39
C GLU A 230 3.22 8.52 32.83
N ALA A 231 3.90 9.35 33.63
CA ALA A 231 4.96 8.94 34.52
C ALA A 231 4.41 8.36 35.84
N ALA A 232 4.94 7.17 36.17
CA ALA A 232 5.23 6.60 37.50
C ALA A 232 4.12 5.81 38.26
N PRO A 233 4.51 4.87 39.17
CA PRO A 233 5.80 4.22 39.41
C PRO A 233 5.79 2.67 39.37
N LYS A 234 7.01 2.13 39.35
CA LYS A 234 7.44 0.73 39.34
C LYS A 234 6.92 -0.05 40.55
N ASP A 235 6.61 -1.34 40.36
CA ASP A 235 7.18 -2.43 41.17
C ASP A 235 6.85 -3.83 40.61
N VAL A 236 7.80 -4.75 40.84
CA VAL A 236 7.76 -6.22 40.74
C VAL A 236 8.08 -6.87 39.37
N ALA A 237 9.28 -7.49 39.32
CA ALA A 237 9.64 -8.63 38.47
C ALA A 237 9.88 -9.86 39.40
N PRO A 238 10.25 -11.08 38.94
CA PRO A 238 10.38 -11.64 37.58
C PRO A 238 9.82 -13.10 37.45
N THR A 239 10.26 -13.83 36.40
CA THR A 239 10.22 -15.30 36.12
C THR A 239 9.19 -15.73 35.05
N ASN A 240 9.46 -16.54 34.02
CA ASN A 240 10.63 -17.33 33.57
C ASN A 240 10.45 -17.70 32.06
N PRO A 241 11.44 -18.32 31.38
CA PRO A 241 11.64 -18.26 29.93
C PRO A 241 11.00 -19.40 29.14
N PHE A 242 10.33 -19.09 28.04
CA PHE A 242 10.08 -20.07 26.97
C PHE A 242 11.09 -19.88 25.83
N LYS A 243 12.12 -20.72 25.83
CA LYS A 243 12.97 -20.98 24.67
C LYS A 243 12.24 -21.95 23.74
N LEU A 244 11.94 -21.52 22.52
CA LEU A 244 11.55 -22.41 21.42
C LEU A 244 12.73 -22.57 20.43
N PRO A 245 12.82 -23.71 19.75
CA PRO A 245 14.08 -24.26 19.26
C PRO A 245 14.59 -23.58 17.99
N LYS A 246 15.91 -23.30 17.97
CA LYS A 246 16.66 -23.04 16.74
C LYS A 246 16.71 -24.32 15.90
N LYS A 247 16.14 -24.29 14.70
CA LYS A 247 16.81 -24.59 13.40
C LYS A 247 15.77 -24.89 12.32
N SER A 248 15.87 -24.17 11.21
CA SER A 248 16.03 -24.84 9.92
C SER A 248 17.23 -24.18 9.22
N THR A 249 18.19 -25.02 8.86
CA THR A 249 19.41 -24.68 8.13
C THR A 249 19.02 -24.24 6.72
N LYS A 250 19.28 -22.96 6.40
CA LYS A 250 19.33 -22.51 5.02
C LYS A 250 20.45 -23.28 4.32
N ILE A 251 20.16 -23.86 3.15
CA ILE A 251 21.15 -24.44 2.24
C ILE A 251 22.24 -23.37 2.05
N THR A 252 23.49 -23.75 2.31
CA THR A 252 24.60 -22.84 2.10
C THR A 252 24.83 -22.65 0.59
N ASP A 253 25.35 -21.49 0.18
CA ASP A 253 25.65 -21.22 -1.24
C ASP A 253 26.54 -22.30 -1.88
N LYS A 254 27.36 -22.97 -1.06
CA LYS A 254 28.17 -24.12 -1.46
C LYS A 254 27.32 -25.35 -1.81
N GLU A 255 26.32 -25.68 -1.02
CA GLU A 255 25.39 -26.78 -1.29
C GLU A 255 24.48 -26.48 -2.48
N ALA A 256 24.07 -25.21 -2.65
CA ALA A 256 23.33 -24.77 -3.83
C ALA A 256 24.19 -24.87 -5.11
N MET A 257 25.48 -24.56 -5.01
CA MET A 257 26.41 -24.69 -6.13
C MET A 257 26.72 -26.13 -6.50
N ASP A 258 26.94 -27.02 -5.53
CA ASP A 258 27.14 -28.45 -5.79
C ASP A 258 25.91 -29.08 -6.46
N TYR A 259 24.70 -28.67 -6.06
CA TYR A 259 23.46 -29.10 -6.71
C TYR A 259 23.38 -28.62 -8.17
N LEU A 260 23.68 -27.35 -8.45
CA LEU A 260 23.68 -26.82 -9.82
C LEU A 260 24.72 -27.50 -10.71
N LEU A 261 25.92 -27.74 -10.19
CA LEU A 261 26.97 -28.45 -10.91
C LEU A 261 26.54 -29.87 -11.30
N LYS A 262 25.95 -30.60 -10.36
CA LYS A 262 25.50 -31.98 -10.56
C LYS A 262 24.27 -32.11 -11.45
N THR A 263 23.40 -31.10 -11.47
CA THR A 263 22.12 -31.18 -12.21
C THR A 263 22.22 -30.63 -13.63
N ILE A 264 23.07 -29.62 -13.86
CA ILE A 264 23.22 -28.96 -15.15
C ILE A 264 24.38 -29.52 -15.97
N PHE A 265 25.49 -29.94 -15.34
CA PHE A 265 26.72 -30.29 -16.08
C PHE A 265 26.97 -31.79 -16.23
N ASP A 266 26.29 -32.67 -15.47
CA ASP A 266 26.44 -34.13 -15.60
C ASP A 266 25.46 -34.77 -16.61
N LYS A 267 24.56 -33.99 -17.25
CA LYS A 267 23.72 -34.47 -18.35
C LYS A 267 24.43 -34.40 -19.71
N LYS A 268 25.63 -34.99 -19.82
CA LYS A 268 26.20 -35.45 -21.10
C LYS A 268 27.04 -36.70 -20.88
N LYS A 269 26.36 -37.85 -20.86
CA LYS A 269 26.87 -39.15 -21.36
C LYS A 269 25.71 -40.13 -21.46
N LYS A 270 24.98 -40.06 -22.57
CA LYS A 270 24.42 -41.20 -23.29
C LYS A 270 24.27 -40.79 -24.74
#